data_AF-A0A9E1H708-F1
#
_entry.id   AF-A0A9E1H708-F1
#
_cell.length_a   1.000
_cell.length_b   1.000
_cell.length_c   1.000
_cell.angle_alpha   90.00
_cell.angle_beta   90.00
_cell.angle_gamma   90.00
#
_symmetry.space_group_name_H-M   'P 1'
#
loop_
_entity.id
_entity.type
_entity.pdbx_description
1 polymer ?
#
loop_
_entity_poly.entity_id
_entity_poly.type
_entity_poly.pdbx_seq_one_letter_code
_entity_poly.pdbx_strand_id
1 'polypeptide(L)'
;MDEQKLIHDPSQKVLAMYQAVIEFINEGCDINTLKVADITGRAGIGKGTAYEYFSSKEEIISSAILYYVKVCFEKLQVISTDNRTFQQKINEVMDFIDEHVKEKQGVFFLIKMVLESYEIPKNLKDEYERMKQQCCDKEKNEIIDCIVEEGVREGLIREENVFLRRAAVETQLSVYFMYRIAAEKKIELDLEADSLREYIYQNILKLLG
;
A
#
# COMPACT_ATOMS: atom_id res chain seq x y z
N MET A 1 10.77 -14.63 18.75
CA MET A 1 9.32 -14.73 18.48
C MET A 1 9.15 -14.77 16.98
N ASP A 2 8.11 -15.43 16.47
CA ASP A 2 7.92 -15.57 15.03
C ASP A 2 7.53 -14.22 14.40
N GLU A 3 8.41 -13.65 13.57
CA GLU A 3 8.21 -12.37 12.87
C GLU A 3 6.96 -12.41 11.98
N GLN A 4 6.60 -13.58 11.44
CA GLN A 4 5.37 -13.75 10.68
C GLN A 4 4.13 -13.56 11.57
N LYS A 5 4.18 -13.99 12.83
CA LYS A 5 3.06 -13.82 13.76
C LYS A 5 2.79 -12.34 14.06
N LEU A 6 3.84 -11.52 14.10
CA LEU A 6 3.70 -10.08 14.32
C LEU A 6 2.98 -9.36 13.17
N ILE A 7 3.04 -9.91 11.95
CA ILE A 7 2.38 -9.33 10.78
C ILE A 7 0.99 -9.93 10.58
N HIS A 8 0.83 -11.25 10.78
CA HIS A 8 -0.44 -11.93 10.51
C HIS A 8 -1.45 -11.83 11.66
N ASP A 9 -0.99 -11.84 12.91
CA ASP A 9 -1.83 -11.82 14.12
C ASP A 9 -1.16 -11.01 15.25
N PRO A 10 -0.95 -9.69 15.06
CA PRO A 10 -0.34 -8.84 16.07
C PRO A 10 -1.23 -8.70 17.32
N SER A 11 -0.60 -8.70 18.49
CA SER A 11 -1.29 -8.33 19.73
C SER A 11 -1.74 -6.86 19.71
N GLN A 12 -2.69 -6.49 20.58
CA GLN A 12 -3.12 -5.08 20.72
C GLN A 12 -1.96 -4.12 21.04
N LYS A 13 -0.94 -4.60 21.78
CA LYS A 13 0.26 -3.82 22.09
C LYS A 13 1.11 -3.57 20.83
N VAL A 14 1.25 -4.58 19.99
CA VAL A 14 1.96 -4.48 18.72
C VAL A 14 1.23 -3.56 17.77
N LEU A 15 -0.10 -3.69 17.66
CA LEU A 15 -0.95 -2.80 16.86
C LEU A 15 -0.83 -1.34 17.28
N ALA A 16 -0.79 -1.05 18.59
CA ALA A 16 -0.61 0.32 19.07
C ALA A 16 0.76 0.90 18.67
N MET A 17 1.83 0.10 18.67
CA MET A 17 3.14 0.53 18.18
C MET A 17 3.13 0.74 16.65
N TYR A 18 2.45 -0.10 15.89
CA TYR A 18 2.31 0.07 14.45
C TYR A 18 1.54 1.35 14.11
N GLN A 19 0.42 1.58 14.81
CA GLN A 19 -0.37 2.79 14.67
C GLN A 19 0.47 4.04 14.98
N ALA A 20 1.26 4.02 16.05
CA ALA A 20 2.19 5.10 16.38
C ALA A 20 3.22 5.36 15.27
N VAL A 21 3.81 4.32 14.68
CA VAL A 21 4.75 4.47 13.55
C VAL A 21 4.05 5.12 12.36
N ILE A 22 2.87 4.63 11.98
CA ILE A 22 2.12 5.17 10.83
C ILE A 22 1.74 6.64 11.06
N GLU A 23 1.36 7.01 12.28
CA GLU A 23 1.10 8.42 12.63
C GLU A 23 2.34 9.30 12.49
N PHE A 24 3.49 8.88 13.02
CA PHE A 24 4.74 9.64 12.85
C PHE A 24 5.10 9.82 11.38
N ILE A 25 4.94 8.78 10.57
CA ILE A 25 5.19 8.86 9.13
C ILE A 25 4.21 9.87 8.50
N ASN A 26 2.91 9.79 8.82
CA ASN A 26 1.88 10.70 8.31
C ASN A 26 2.11 12.16 8.69
N GLU A 27 2.67 12.41 9.86
CA GLU A 27 3.08 13.73 10.35
C GLU A 27 4.35 14.26 9.65
N GLY A 28 4.97 13.48 8.75
CA GLY A 28 6.20 13.85 8.04
C GLY A 28 7.44 13.79 8.93
N CYS A 29 7.41 13.01 10.01
CA CYS A 29 8.56 12.83 10.89
C CYS A 29 9.74 12.23 10.13
N ASP A 30 10.94 12.76 10.36
CA ASP A 30 12.16 12.13 9.86
C ASP A 30 12.42 10.82 10.61
N ILE A 31 12.23 9.70 9.89
CA ILE A 31 12.39 8.34 10.42
C ILE A 31 13.79 8.08 10.99
N ASN A 32 14.81 8.83 10.54
CA ASN A 32 16.17 8.77 11.08
C ASN A 32 16.21 9.17 12.55
N THR A 33 15.40 10.17 12.91
CA THR A 33 15.39 10.78 14.24
C THR A 33 14.50 10.03 15.23
N LEU A 34 13.55 9.24 14.72
CA LEU A 34 12.60 8.46 15.52
C LEU A 34 13.33 7.45 16.42
N LYS A 35 12.94 7.38 17.70
CA LYS A 35 13.47 6.42 18.68
C LYS A 35 12.36 5.49 19.16
N VAL A 36 12.74 4.32 19.68
CA VAL A 36 11.81 3.38 20.35
C VAL A 36 11.02 4.10 21.47
N ALA A 37 11.64 5.05 22.15
CA ALA A 37 11.01 5.87 23.17
C ALA A 37 9.80 6.68 22.66
N ASP A 38 9.92 7.22 21.45
CA ASP A 38 8.89 8.08 20.86
C ASP A 38 7.71 7.21 20.43
N ILE A 39 7.99 6.07 19.78
CA ILE A 39 6.98 5.08 19.38
C ILE A 39 6.22 4.55 20.59
N THR A 40 6.94 4.12 21.62
CA THR A 40 6.33 3.57 22.84
C THR A 40 5.56 4.60 23.64
N GLY A 41 6.07 5.84 23.70
CA GLY A 41 5.37 6.97 24.30
C GLY A 41 4.04 7.27 23.60
N ARG A 42 4.03 7.30 22.26
CA ARG A 42 2.81 7.51 21.46
C ARG A 42 1.84 6.33 21.59
N ALA A 43 2.35 5.11 21.63
CA ALA A 43 1.55 3.90 21.78
C ALA A 43 1.00 3.68 23.20
N GLY A 44 1.46 4.46 24.19
CA GLY A 44 1.08 4.28 25.60
C GLY A 44 1.63 2.99 26.22
N ILE A 45 2.77 2.50 25.73
CA ILE A 45 3.38 1.22 26.15
C ILE A 45 4.73 1.47 26.81
N GLY A 46 5.13 0.61 27.76
CA GLY A 46 6.44 0.67 28.37
C GLY A 46 7.56 0.21 27.42
N LYS A 47 8.72 0.87 27.45
CA LYS A 47 9.89 0.48 26.63
C LYS A 47 10.29 -0.99 26.78
N GLY A 48 10.28 -1.51 28.02
CA GLY A 48 10.60 -2.92 28.29
C GLY A 48 9.67 -3.86 27.53
N THR A 49 8.38 -3.51 27.44
CA THR A 49 7.40 -4.27 26.66
C THR A 49 7.68 -4.23 25.18
N ALA A 50 8.10 -3.10 24.60
CA ALA A 50 8.49 -3.08 23.18
C ALA A 50 9.66 -4.02 22.89
N TYR A 51 10.65 -4.09 23.79
CA TYR A 51 11.79 -5.00 23.67
C TYR A 51 11.46 -6.48 23.90
N GLU A 52 10.27 -6.80 24.43
CA GLU A 52 9.75 -8.17 24.39
C GLU A 52 9.35 -8.57 22.96
N TYR A 53 8.98 -7.59 22.11
CA TYR A 53 8.52 -7.85 20.75
C TYR A 53 9.57 -7.62 19.68
N PHE A 54 10.37 -6.57 19.82
CA PHE A 54 11.26 -6.06 18.78
C PHE A 54 12.66 -5.77 19.34
N SER A 55 13.68 -6.13 18.58
CA SER A 55 15.08 -5.95 18.95
C SER A 55 15.59 -4.55 18.62
N SER A 56 14.96 -3.85 17.67
CA SER A 56 15.40 -2.55 17.17
C SER A 56 14.22 -1.64 16.79
N LYS A 57 14.49 -0.34 16.58
CA LYS A 57 13.47 0.57 16.03
C LYS A 57 13.14 0.20 14.58
N GLU A 58 14.13 -0.25 13.82
CA GLU A 58 14.00 -0.64 12.43
C GLU A 58 13.04 -1.81 12.29
N GLU A 59 13.13 -2.81 13.17
CA GLU A 59 12.22 -3.96 13.20
C GLU A 59 10.77 -3.52 13.47
N ILE A 60 10.55 -2.59 14.41
CA ILE A 60 9.21 -2.02 14.67
C ILE A 60 8.67 -1.34 13.42
N ILE A 61 9.49 -0.49 12.79
CA ILE A 61 9.09 0.31 11.63
C ILE A 61 8.81 -0.59 10.43
N SER A 62 9.72 -1.50 10.09
CA SER A 62 9.56 -2.47 9.00
C SER A 62 8.33 -3.35 9.20
N SER A 63 8.09 -3.83 10.43
CA SER A 63 6.91 -4.63 10.73
C SER A 63 5.61 -3.82 10.62
N ALA A 64 5.60 -2.57 11.09
CA ALA A 64 4.44 -1.68 10.97
C ALA A 64 4.08 -1.43 9.50
N ILE A 65 5.09 -1.25 8.66
CA ILE A 65 4.95 -1.04 7.23
C ILE A 65 4.42 -2.29 6.54
N LEU A 66 5.00 -3.47 6.81
CA LEU A 66 4.53 -4.73 6.24
C LEU A 66 3.10 -5.05 6.68
N TYR A 67 2.78 -4.80 7.95
CA TYR A 67 1.41 -4.91 8.45
C TYR A 67 0.45 -3.97 7.70
N TYR A 68 0.84 -2.71 7.50
CA TYR A 68 0.03 -1.78 6.73
C TYR A 68 -0.18 -2.24 5.28
N VAL A 69 0.88 -2.73 4.61
CA VAL A 69 0.77 -3.30 3.25
C VAL A 69 -0.17 -4.51 3.22
N LYS A 70 -0.10 -5.40 4.21
CA LYS A 70 -1.04 -6.52 4.36
C LYS A 70 -2.47 -6.04 4.49
N VAL A 71 -2.75 -5.08 5.38
CA VAL A 71 -4.11 -4.52 5.55
C VAL A 71 -4.62 -3.88 4.26
N CYS A 72 -3.76 -3.21 3.50
CA CYS A 72 -4.08 -2.69 2.17
C CYS A 72 -4.46 -3.82 1.20
N PHE A 73 -3.71 -4.92 1.16
CA PHE A 73 -4.04 -6.07 0.32
C PHE A 73 -5.34 -6.76 0.74
N GLU A 74 -5.60 -6.91 2.04
CA GLU A 74 -6.86 -7.45 2.55
C GLU A 74 -8.06 -6.60 2.09
N LYS A 75 -7.96 -5.27 2.16
CA LYS A 75 -8.98 -4.36 1.63
C LYS A 75 -9.17 -4.53 0.11
N LEU A 76 -8.09 -4.58 -0.64
CA LEU A 76 -8.13 -4.75 -2.10
C LEU A 76 -8.67 -6.14 -2.51
N GLN A 77 -8.41 -7.17 -1.72
CA GLN A 77 -8.94 -8.52 -1.92
C GLN A 77 -10.46 -8.57 -1.73
N VAL A 78 -10.99 -7.82 -0.76
CA VAL A 78 -12.45 -7.65 -0.62
C VAL A 78 -13.05 -7.00 -1.87
N ILE A 79 -12.40 -5.96 -2.41
CA ILE A 79 -12.85 -5.30 -3.66
C ILE A 79 -12.82 -6.28 -4.85
N SER A 80 -11.76 -7.08 -4.97
CA SER A 80 -11.61 -7.99 -6.13
C SER A 80 -12.59 -9.16 -6.12
N THR A 81 -12.98 -9.64 -4.93
CA THR A 81 -13.84 -10.82 -4.75
C THR A 81 -15.33 -10.51 -4.61
N ASP A 82 -15.72 -9.24 -4.47
CA ASP A 82 -17.13 -8.86 -4.39
C ASP A 82 -17.86 -9.02 -5.75
N ASN A 83 -19.17 -9.20 -5.70
CA ASN A 83 -20.09 -9.35 -6.85
C ASN A 83 -20.43 -7.99 -7.49
N ARG A 84 -19.40 -7.24 -7.85
CA ARG A 84 -19.50 -5.94 -8.52
C ARG A 84 -19.05 -6.02 -9.97
N THR A 85 -19.47 -5.07 -10.80
CA THR A 85 -19.02 -5.01 -12.19
C THR A 85 -17.55 -4.64 -12.31
N PHE A 86 -16.93 -4.91 -13.45
CA PHE A 86 -15.55 -4.54 -13.71
C PHE A 86 -15.31 -3.03 -13.51
N GLN A 87 -16.21 -2.18 -14.02
CA GLN A 87 -16.12 -0.73 -13.83
C GLN A 87 -16.20 -0.33 -12.36
N GLN A 88 -17.10 -0.94 -11.59
CA GLN A 88 -17.25 -0.68 -10.16
C GLN A 88 -15.98 -1.06 -9.40
N LYS A 89 -15.40 -2.24 -9.68
CA LYS A 89 -14.14 -2.68 -9.06
C LYS A 89 -12.99 -1.69 -9.35
N ILE A 90 -12.84 -1.25 -10.60
CA ILE A 90 -11.80 -0.27 -10.96
C ILE A 90 -12.03 1.08 -10.25
N ASN A 91 -13.28 1.55 -10.18
CA ASN A 91 -13.62 2.77 -9.44
C ASN A 91 -13.31 2.65 -7.95
N GLU A 92 -13.59 1.52 -7.32
CA GLU A 92 -13.28 1.32 -5.90
C GLU A 92 -11.78 1.21 -5.62
N VAL A 93 -10.99 0.66 -6.54
CA VAL A 93 -9.54 0.72 -6.43
C VAL A 93 -9.06 2.18 -6.52
N MET A 94 -9.69 3.00 -7.36
CA MET A 94 -9.42 4.44 -7.39
C MET A 94 -9.88 5.14 -6.10
N ASP A 95 -11.00 4.73 -5.49
CA ASP A 95 -11.48 5.24 -4.19
C ASP A 95 -10.54 4.85 -3.05
N PHE A 96 -10.00 3.63 -3.10
CA PHE A 96 -8.95 3.16 -2.20
C PHE A 96 -7.69 4.04 -2.34
N ILE A 97 -7.24 4.32 -3.56
CA ILE A 97 -6.11 5.23 -3.81
C ILE A 97 -6.41 6.63 -3.23
N ASP A 98 -7.63 7.10 -3.43
CA ASP A 98 -8.18 8.35 -2.93
C ASP A 98 -8.00 8.51 -1.41
N GLU A 99 -8.50 7.54 -0.64
CA GLU A 99 -8.41 7.45 0.82
C GLU A 99 -6.95 7.44 1.28
N HIS A 100 -6.13 6.60 0.65
CA HIS A 100 -4.77 6.34 1.12
C HIS A 100 -3.80 7.49 0.76
N VAL A 101 -4.06 8.24 -0.32
CA VAL A 101 -3.29 9.44 -0.67
C VAL A 101 -3.74 10.68 0.11
N LYS A 102 -5.05 10.89 0.28
CA LYS A 102 -5.59 12.06 1.03
C LYS A 102 -5.19 12.05 2.49
N GLU A 103 -5.08 10.87 3.10
CA GLU A 103 -4.90 10.79 4.54
C GLU A 103 -3.44 10.74 5.00
N LYS A 104 -2.44 10.42 4.15
CA LYS A 104 -1.18 9.82 4.66
C LYS A 104 0.09 10.10 3.84
N GLN A 105 1.11 10.70 4.49
CA GLN A 105 2.51 10.58 4.05
C GLN A 105 3.01 9.11 4.12
N GLY A 106 2.29 8.21 4.80
CA GLY A 106 2.57 6.77 4.88
C GLY A 106 2.70 6.10 3.51
N VAL A 107 1.78 6.37 2.59
CA VAL A 107 1.84 5.84 1.22
C VAL A 107 3.07 6.38 0.48
N PHE A 108 3.39 7.66 0.66
CA PHE A 108 4.59 8.25 0.07
C PHE A 108 5.88 7.64 0.64
N PHE A 109 5.90 7.30 1.92
CA PHE A 109 6.99 6.57 2.56
C PHE A 109 7.15 5.16 1.98
N LEU A 110 6.07 4.42 1.75
CA LEU A 110 6.11 3.10 1.10
C LEU A 110 6.68 3.20 -0.32
N ILE A 111 6.23 4.17 -1.11
CA ILE A 111 6.78 4.41 -2.45
C ILE A 111 8.27 4.71 -2.36
N LYS A 112 8.70 5.58 -1.43
CA LYS A 112 10.10 5.92 -1.20
C LYS A 112 10.96 4.71 -0.84
N MET A 113 10.42 3.78 -0.06
CA MET A 113 11.10 2.52 0.26
C MET A 113 11.21 1.61 -0.98
N VAL A 114 10.11 1.44 -1.72
CA VAL A 114 10.05 0.56 -2.91
C VAL A 114 10.87 1.10 -4.08
N LEU A 115 10.90 2.41 -4.29
CA LEU A 115 11.65 3.09 -5.36
C LEU A 115 13.11 3.42 -4.98
N GLU A 116 13.62 2.82 -3.89
CA GLU A 116 15.02 2.96 -3.46
C GLU A 116 15.51 4.40 -3.28
N SER A 117 14.68 5.27 -2.69
CA SER A 117 15.06 6.68 -2.50
C SER A 117 16.24 6.85 -1.52
N TYR A 118 17.13 7.80 -1.82
CA TYR A 118 18.36 8.09 -1.06
C TYR A 118 18.14 8.55 0.40
N GLU A 119 16.89 8.85 0.79
CA GLU A 119 16.55 9.38 2.11
C GLU A 119 16.27 8.27 3.14
N ILE A 120 16.10 7.02 2.71
CA ILE A 120 15.81 5.88 3.60
C ILE A 120 17.11 5.25 4.12
N PRO A 121 17.27 5.03 5.43
CA PRO A 121 18.44 4.38 6.00
C PRO A 121 18.65 2.98 5.44
N LYS A 122 19.89 2.66 5.07
CA LYS A 122 20.24 1.35 4.54
C LYS A 122 19.83 0.20 5.48
N ASN A 123 20.07 0.35 6.77
CA ASN A 123 19.70 -0.66 7.77
C ASN A 123 18.18 -0.91 7.83
N LEU A 124 17.37 0.15 7.73
CA LEU A 124 15.91 0.02 7.68
C LEU A 124 15.47 -0.69 6.39
N LYS A 125 16.06 -0.32 5.25
CA LYS A 125 15.77 -0.95 3.96
C LYS A 125 16.13 -2.44 3.96
N ASP A 126 17.36 -2.77 4.38
CA ASP A 126 17.84 -4.14 4.45
C ASP A 126 16.94 -5.00 5.36
N GLU A 127 16.47 -4.42 6.48
CA GLU A 127 15.54 -5.08 7.39
C GLU A 127 14.14 -5.27 6.76
N TYR A 128 13.62 -4.25 6.08
CA TYR A 128 12.35 -4.37 5.36
C TYR A 128 12.40 -5.47 4.30
N GLU A 129 13.44 -5.52 3.47
CA GLU A 129 13.60 -6.54 2.44
C GLU A 129 13.75 -7.95 3.03
N ARG A 130 14.51 -8.09 4.14
CA ARG A 130 14.65 -9.35 4.88
C ARG A 130 13.29 -9.87 5.33
N MET A 131 12.48 -9.01 5.94
CA MET A 131 11.15 -9.37 6.45
C MET A 131 10.15 -9.60 5.31
N LYS A 132 10.22 -8.79 4.24
CA LYS A 132 9.37 -8.91 3.06
C LYS A 132 9.57 -10.25 2.36
N GLN A 133 10.80 -10.72 2.18
CA GLN A 133 11.07 -12.03 1.55
C GLN A 133 10.43 -13.20 2.30
N GLN A 134 10.11 -13.02 3.59
CA GLN A 134 9.42 -14.00 4.41
C GLN A 134 7.89 -13.88 4.34
N CYS A 135 7.37 -12.80 3.77
CA CYS A 135 5.96 -12.53 3.51
C CYS A 135 5.67 -12.78 2.02
N CYS A 136 4.75 -13.67 1.68
CA CYS A 136 4.60 -14.15 0.31
C CYS A 136 4.06 -13.07 -0.67
N ASP A 137 4.79 -12.75 -1.75
CA ASP A 137 4.41 -11.76 -2.79
C ASP A 137 3.23 -12.19 -3.71
N LYS A 138 2.59 -13.35 -3.48
CA LYS A 138 1.57 -13.89 -4.39
C LYS A 138 0.26 -13.09 -4.41
N GLU A 139 -0.06 -12.39 -3.32
CA GLU A 139 -1.36 -11.77 -3.09
C GLU A 139 -1.71 -10.67 -4.12
N LYS A 140 -0.74 -9.85 -4.54
CA LYS A 140 -1.00 -8.73 -5.47
C LYS A 140 -1.52 -9.21 -6.83
N ASN A 141 -0.84 -10.20 -7.42
CA ASN A 141 -1.17 -10.67 -8.76
C ASN A 141 -2.56 -11.30 -8.81
N GLU A 142 -2.91 -12.06 -7.77
CA GLU A 142 -4.21 -12.70 -7.63
C GLU A 142 -5.35 -11.66 -7.56
N ILE A 143 -5.13 -10.56 -6.84
CA ILE A 143 -6.11 -9.45 -6.76
C ILE A 143 -6.39 -8.85 -8.15
N ILE A 144 -5.34 -8.51 -8.90
CA ILE A 144 -5.50 -7.92 -10.25
C ILE A 144 -6.14 -8.92 -11.21
N ASP A 145 -5.76 -10.19 -11.14
CA ASP A 145 -6.38 -11.24 -11.95
C ASP A 145 -7.87 -11.34 -11.68
N CYS A 146 -8.29 -11.40 -10.41
CA CYS A 146 -9.71 -11.46 -10.04
C CYS A 146 -10.51 -10.26 -10.56
N ILE A 147 -9.92 -9.06 -10.55
CA ILE A 147 -10.55 -7.85 -11.10
C ILE A 147 -10.69 -7.98 -12.62
N VAL A 148 -9.62 -8.34 -13.33
CA VAL A 148 -9.62 -8.46 -14.80
C VAL A 148 -10.55 -9.57 -15.29
N GLU A 149 -10.61 -10.68 -14.56
CA GLU A 149 -11.53 -11.78 -14.88
C GLU A 149 -12.98 -11.34 -14.91
N GLU A 150 -13.38 -10.34 -14.11
CA GLU A 150 -14.72 -9.75 -14.20
C GLU A 150 -14.94 -9.09 -15.57
N GLY A 151 -13.97 -8.31 -16.05
CA GLY A 151 -14.06 -7.69 -17.38
C GLY A 151 -14.10 -8.71 -18.52
N VAL A 152 -13.44 -9.87 -18.34
CA VAL A 152 -13.54 -11.00 -19.27
C VAL A 152 -14.93 -11.63 -19.23
N ARG A 153 -15.49 -11.88 -18.04
CA ARG A 153 -16.85 -12.41 -17.86
C ARG A 153 -17.92 -11.50 -18.45
N GLU A 154 -17.75 -10.19 -18.33
CA GLU A 154 -18.63 -9.18 -18.91
C GLU A 154 -18.46 -9.02 -20.42
N GLY A 155 -17.45 -9.65 -21.03
CA GLY A 155 -17.15 -9.54 -22.47
C GLY A 155 -16.50 -8.21 -22.87
N LEU A 156 -15.98 -7.45 -21.90
CA LEU A 156 -15.30 -6.17 -22.09
C LEU A 156 -13.81 -6.33 -22.44
N ILE A 157 -13.20 -7.45 -22.04
CA ILE A 157 -11.77 -7.76 -22.23
C ILE A 157 -11.62 -8.98 -23.13
N ARG A 158 -10.86 -8.83 -24.23
CA ARG A 158 -10.58 -9.87 -25.23
C ARG A 158 -9.12 -10.33 -25.24
N GLU A 159 -8.18 -9.49 -24.80
CA GLU A 159 -6.77 -9.86 -24.67
C GLU A 159 -6.64 -11.14 -23.85
N GLU A 160 -5.84 -12.13 -24.26
CA GLU A 160 -5.71 -13.44 -23.60
C GLU A 160 -4.47 -13.52 -22.71
N ASN A 161 -3.45 -12.72 -22.99
CA ASN A 161 -2.19 -12.73 -22.28
C ASN A 161 -2.35 -12.12 -20.88
N VAL A 162 -2.23 -12.97 -19.86
CA VAL A 162 -2.36 -12.58 -18.44
C VAL A 162 -1.40 -11.46 -18.04
N PHE A 163 -0.17 -11.46 -18.56
CA PHE A 163 0.78 -10.40 -18.25
C PHE A 163 0.35 -9.05 -18.83
N LEU A 164 -0.13 -9.03 -20.09
CA LEU A 164 -0.61 -7.80 -20.73
C LEU A 164 -1.87 -7.25 -20.06
N ARG A 165 -2.78 -8.13 -19.66
CA ARG A 165 -3.95 -7.82 -18.82
C ARG A 165 -3.56 -7.08 -17.54
N ARG A 166 -2.64 -7.67 -16.76
CA ARG A 166 -2.14 -7.05 -15.52
C ARG A 166 -1.44 -5.73 -15.80
N ALA A 167 -0.52 -5.71 -16.76
CA ALA A 167 0.26 -4.53 -17.10
C ALA A 167 -0.63 -3.35 -17.50
N ALA A 168 -1.69 -3.58 -18.28
CA ALA A 168 -2.63 -2.52 -18.67
C ALA A 168 -3.35 -1.93 -17.45
N VAL A 169 -3.89 -2.75 -16.55
CA VAL A 169 -4.57 -2.27 -15.35
C VAL A 169 -3.60 -1.57 -14.40
N GLU A 170 -2.46 -2.20 -14.09
CA GLU A 170 -1.48 -1.66 -13.14
C GLU A 170 -0.89 -0.32 -13.61
N THR A 171 -0.59 -0.19 -14.90
CA THR A 171 -0.04 1.07 -15.44
C THR A 171 -1.06 2.19 -15.37
N GLN A 172 -2.33 1.95 -15.70
CA GLN A 172 -3.36 2.99 -15.62
C GLN A 172 -3.66 3.38 -14.17
N LEU A 173 -3.72 2.42 -13.24
CA LEU A 173 -3.88 2.73 -11.81
C LEU A 173 -2.67 3.49 -11.26
N SER A 174 -1.45 3.18 -11.73
CA SER A 174 -0.25 3.93 -11.38
C SER A 174 -0.31 5.39 -11.85
N VAL A 175 -0.90 5.66 -13.02
CA VAL A 175 -1.13 7.03 -13.49
C VAL A 175 -2.07 7.77 -12.54
N TYR A 176 -3.19 7.17 -12.14
CA TYR A 176 -4.11 7.78 -11.17
C TYR A 176 -3.39 8.10 -9.86
N PHE A 177 -2.66 7.11 -9.34
CA PHE A 177 -1.93 7.24 -8.10
C PHE A 177 -0.89 8.38 -8.13
N MET A 178 -0.13 8.50 -9.22
CA MET A 178 0.83 9.59 -9.40
C MET A 178 0.16 10.96 -9.52
N TYR A 179 -0.97 11.05 -10.24
CA TYR A 179 -1.78 12.26 -10.31
C TYR A 179 -2.25 12.70 -8.92
N ARG A 180 -2.69 11.75 -8.08
CA ARG A 180 -3.14 12.04 -6.71
C ARG A 180 -2.02 12.53 -5.80
N ILE A 181 -0.82 11.98 -5.94
CA ILE A 181 0.36 12.48 -5.22
C ILE A 181 0.70 13.91 -5.66
N ALA A 182 0.63 14.20 -6.95
CA ALA A 182 0.89 15.54 -7.48
C ALA A 182 -0.13 16.55 -6.95
N ALA A 183 -1.41 16.18 -6.94
CA ALA A 183 -2.50 17.00 -6.42
C ALA A 183 -2.31 17.31 -4.92
N GLU A 184 -1.95 16.32 -4.11
CA GLU A 184 -1.70 16.50 -2.66
C GLU A 184 -0.50 17.42 -2.41
N LYS A 185 0.53 17.35 -3.27
CA LYS A 185 1.67 18.27 -3.24
C LYS A 185 1.35 19.68 -3.75
N LYS A 186 0.09 19.96 -4.07
CA LYS A 186 -0.38 21.24 -4.63
C LYS A 186 0.35 21.62 -5.91
N ILE A 187 0.77 20.61 -6.68
CA ILE A 187 1.26 20.83 -8.05
C ILE A 187 0.05 21.22 -8.88
N GLU A 188 0.20 22.27 -9.69
CA GLU A 188 -0.87 22.71 -10.60
C GLU A 188 -1.12 21.64 -11.66
N LEU A 189 -2.36 21.21 -11.77
CA LEU A 189 -2.83 20.19 -12.71
C LEU A 189 -3.98 20.80 -13.51
N ASP A 190 -3.96 20.62 -14.82
CA ASP A 190 -4.94 21.17 -15.78
C ASP A 190 -6.11 20.21 -16.06
N LEU A 191 -6.27 19.18 -15.22
CA LEU A 191 -7.27 18.12 -15.38
C LEU A 191 -7.93 17.82 -14.04
N GLU A 192 -9.26 17.72 -14.04
CA GLU A 192 -10.06 17.30 -12.89
C GLU A 192 -9.95 15.78 -12.65
N ALA A 193 -10.04 15.37 -11.38
CA ALA A 193 -9.88 13.97 -10.99
C ALA A 193 -10.91 13.04 -11.66
N ASP A 194 -12.17 13.45 -11.72
CA ASP A 194 -13.25 12.64 -12.34
C ASP A 194 -13.02 12.41 -13.83
N SER A 195 -12.50 13.43 -14.53
CA SER A 195 -12.11 13.32 -15.94
C SER A 195 -10.99 12.30 -16.14
N LEU A 196 -10.01 12.27 -15.23
CA LEU A 196 -8.93 11.28 -15.28
C LEU A 196 -9.43 9.87 -14.98
N ARG A 197 -10.35 9.70 -14.01
CA ARG A 197 -10.93 8.38 -13.68
C ARG A 197 -11.62 7.75 -14.89
N GLU A 198 -12.44 8.54 -15.59
CA GLU A 198 -13.09 8.09 -16.82
C GLU A 198 -12.07 7.77 -17.92
N TYR A 199 -11.07 8.65 -18.13
CA TYR A 199 -10.01 8.44 -19.11
C TYR A 199 -9.23 7.12 -18.85
N ILE A 200 -8.92 6.84 -17.59
CA ILE A 200 -8.25 5.62 -17.15
C ILE A 200 -9.07 4.38 -17.47
N TYR A 201 -10.35 4.38 -17.09
CA TYR A 201 -11.23 3.25 -17.37
C TYR A 201 -11.35 2.98 -18.88
N GLN A 202 -11.55 4.02 -19.68
CA GLN A 202 -11.62 3.89 -21.14
C GLN A 202 -10.31 3.41 -21.76
N ASN A 203 -9.15 3.81 -21.22
CA ASN A 203 -7.86 3.31 -21.70
C ASN A 203 -7.66 1.83 -21.39
N ILE A 204 -8.06 1.36 -20.20
CA ILE A 204 -8.00 -0.07 -19.86
C ILE A 204 -8.82 -0.86 -20.89
N LEU A 205 -10.03 -0.41 -21.22
CA LEU A 205 -10.86 -1.06 -22.23
C LEU A 205 -10.24 -1.02 -23.63
N LYS A 206 -9.61 0.09 -24.03
CA LYS A 206 -8.92 0.18 -25.34
C LYS A 206 -7.70 -0.71 -25.44
N LEU A 207 -6.98 -0.91 -24.34
CA LEU A 207 -5.78 -1.74 -24.30
C LEU A 207 -6.12 -3.24 -24.29
N LEU A 208 -7.27 -3.60 -23.73
CA LEU A 208 -7.62 -4.99 -23.44
C LEU A 208 -8.83 -5.54 -24.21
N GLY A 209 -9.64 -4.66 -24.80
CA GLY A 209 -10.87 -5.01 -25.53
C GLY A 209 -10.65 -5.51 -26.94
#